data_AF-A0A967BG60-F1
#
_entry.id   AF-A0A967BG60-F1
#
_cell.length_a   1.000
_cell.length_b   1.000
_cell.length_c   1.000
_cell.angle_alpha   90.00
_cell.angle_beta   90.00
_cell.angle_gamma   90.00
#
_symmetry.space_group_name_H-M   'P 1'
#
loop_
_entity.id
_entity.type
_entity.pdbx_description
1 polymer ?
#
loop_
_entity_poly.entity_id
_entity_poly.type
_entity_poly.pdbx_seq_one_letter_code
_entity_poly.pdbx_strand_id
1 'polypeptide(L)'
;MAHRWKNTLTEHDVTPEHVYLNRRQWITGAAAGLGLAGFGGQAAAQELDGREANSWEEITSYNNYYEFGTGKDDPYKNARRLKIDPWTGVIVKSGV
;
A
#
# COMPACT_ATOMS: atom_id res chain seq x y z
N MET A 1 22.65 17.79 -1.09
CA MET A 1 22.92 16.87 0.05
C MET A 1 21.62 16.18 0.39
N ALA A 2 21.53 14.86 0.22
CA ALA A 2 20.29 14.13 0.48
C ALA A 2 20.09 14.00 2.00
N HIS A 3 18.98 14.54 2.52
CA HIS A 3 18.54 14.28 3.88
C HIS A 3 18.11 12.81 3.96
N ARG A 4 19.08 11.92 4.18
CA ARG A 4 18.82 10.49 4.35
C ARG A 4 18.08 10.33 5.67
N TRP A 5 16.78 10.03 5.60
CA TRP A 5 15.95 9.77 6.77
C TRP A 5 16.63 8.70 7.63
N LYS A 6 16.99 9.08 8.87
CA LYS A 6 17.47 8.13 9.87
C LYS A 6 16.24 7.53 10.52
N ASN A 7 16.02 6.23 10.29
CA ASN A 7 14.94 5.50 10.91
C ASN A 7 15.09 5.56 12.43
N THR A 8 14.14 6.19 13.11
CA THR A 8 14.07 6.27 14.58
C THR A 8 13.07 5.29 15.19
N LEU A 9 12.46 4.43 14.37
CA LEU A 9 11.57 3.37 14.82
C LEU A 9 12.41 2.25 15.45
N THR A 10 12.04 1.89 16.66
CA THR A 10 12.58 0.75 17.39
C THR A 10 11.70 -0.47 17.18
N GLU A 11 12.17 -1.67 17.51
CA GLU A 11 11.34 -2.89 17.45
C GLU A 11 10.06 -2.77 18.29
N HIS A 12 10.09 -1.95 19.35
CA HIS A 12 8.93 -1.65 20.19
C HIS A 12 7.89 -0.73 19.52
N ASP A 13 8.28 0.03 18.49
CA ASP A 13 7.36 0.84 17.69
C ASP A 13 6.63 -0.02 16.63
N VAL A 14 7.06 -1.27 16.43
CA VAL A 14 6.43 -2.26 15.55
C VAL A 14 5.60 -3.22 16.39
N THR A 15 4.56 -3.81 15.80
CA THR A 15 3.81 -4.88 16.47
C THR A 15 4.78 -5.98 16.92
N PRO A 16 4.83 -6.34 18.22
CA PRO A 16 5.71 -7.41 18.68
C PRO A 16 5.46 -8.70 17.91
N GLU A 17 6.55 -9.39 17.55
CA GLU A 17 6.50 -10.55 16.65
C GLU A 17 5.48 -11.61 17.12
N HIS A 18 5.45 -11.91 18.41
CA HIS A 18 4.51 -12.89 18.96
C HIS A 18 3.03 -12.49 18.79
N VAL A 19 2.70 -11.20 18.85
CA VAL A 19 1.34 -10.71 18.63
C VAL A 19 0.96 -10.83 17.15
N TYR A 20 1.90 -10.51 16.25
CA TYR A 20 1.73 -10.70 14.81
C TYR A 20 1.50 -12.18 14.47
N LEU A 21 2.33 -13.08 15.00
CA LEU A 21 2.23 -14.52 14.76
C LEU A 21 0.95 -15.11 15.35
N ASN A 22 0.55 -14.73 16.57
CA ASN A 22 -0.73 -15.17 17.15
C ASN A 22 -1.92 -14.81 16.25
N ARG A 23 -1.98 -13.58 15.74
CA ARG A 23 -3.03 -13.15 14.79
C ARG A 23 -3.02 -14.00 13.52
N ARG A 24 -1.84 -14.32 12.99
CA ARG A 24 -1.70 -15.14 11.78
C ARG A 24 -2.17 -16.57 12.02
N GLN A 25 -1.86 -17.15 13.18
CA GLN A 25 -2.34 -18.46 13.59
C GLN A 25 -3.87 -18.50 13.66
N TRP A 26 -4.52 -17.45 14.19
CA TRP A 26 -5.99 -17.36 14.17
C TRP A 26 -6.56 -17.24 12.76
N ILE A 27 -5.96 -16.42 11.90
CA ILE A 27 -6.40 -16.28 10.49
C ILE A 27 -6.27 -17.63 9.76
N THR A 28 -5.14 -18.32 9.91
CA THR A 28 -4.89 -19.62 9.30
C THR A 28 -5.81 -20.70 9.90
N GLY A 29 -5.98 -20.73 11.22
CA GLY A 29 -6.82 -21.68 11.92
C GLY A 29 -8.31 -21.50 11.61
N ALA A 30 -8.79 -20.26 11.52
CA ALA A 30 -10.15 -19.94 11.08
C ALA A 30 -10.36 -20.34 9.60
N ALA A 31 -9.36 -20.11 8.74
CA ALA A 31 -9.43 -20.53 7.34
C ALA A 31 -9.52 -22.06 7.19
N ALA A 32 -8.80 -22.81 8.01
CA ALA A 32 -8.84 -24.27 8.04
C ALA A 32 -10.14 -24.81 8.69
N GLY A 33 -10.60 -24.21 9.79
CA GLY A 33 -11.74 -24.69 10.58
C GLY A 33 -13.12 -24.34 9.99
N LEU A 34 -13.24 -23.26 9.22
CA LEU A 34 -14.49 -22.85 8.55
C LEU A 34 -14.57 -23.34 7.09
N GLY A 35 -13.68 -24.23 6.64
CA GLY A 35 -13.65 -24.69 5.24
C GLY A 35 -13.29 -23.61 4.21
N LEU A 36 -12.86 -22.44 4.67
CA LEU A 36 -12.46 -21.32 3.80
C LEU A 36 -11.17 -21.61 3.03
N ALA A 37 -10.43 -22.66 3.35
CA ALA A 37 -9.29 -23.12 2.53
C ALA A 37 -9.68 -23.40 1.06
N GLY A 38 -10.97 -23.65 0.77
CA GLY A 38 -11.49 -23.74 -0.60
C GLY A 38 -12.08 -22.45 -1.20
N PHE A 39 -12.31 -21.41 -0.38
CA PHE A 39 -12.97 -20.15 -0.80
C PHE A 39 -12.06 -18.91 -0.73
N GLY A 40 -11.02 -18.93 0.10
CA GLY A 40 -9.97 -17.92 0.11
C GLY A 40 -8.83 -18.42 -0.77
N GLY A 41 -8.81 -17.98 -2.03
CA GLY A 41 -7.72 -18.28 -2.96
C GLY A 41 -6.37 -18.10 -2.26
N GLN A 42 -5.46 -19.06 -2.47
CA GLN A 42 -4.09 -18.91 -2.01
C GLN A 42 -3.58 -17.56 -2.53
N ALA A 43 -3.16 -16.67 -1.63
CA ALA A 43 -2.47 -15.45 -2.02
C ALA A 43 -1.08 -15.84 -2.53
N ALA A 44 -1.03 -16.37 -3.74
CA ALA A 44 0.17 -16.41 -4.54
C ALA A 44 0.36 -14.98 -5.08
N ALA A 45 1.58 -14.44 -4.98
CA ALA A 45 1.92 -13.30 -5.81
C ALA A 45 1.70 -13.75 -7.26
N GLN A 46 0.75 -13.11 -7.94
CA GLN A 46 0.50 -13.42 -9.34
C GLN A 46 1.80 -13.13 -10.07
N GLU A 47 2.41 -14.18 -10.61
CA GLU A 47 3.59 -14.08 -11.45
C GLU A 47 3.29 -13.02 -12.54
N LEU A 48 4.29 -12.24 -12.94
CA LEU A 48 4.18 -11.34 -14.11
C LEU A 48 4.13 -12.23 -15.37
N ASP A 49 3.08 -13.02 -15.46
CA ASP A 49 2.92 -14.16 -16.33
C ASP A 49 2.58 -13.63 -17.73
N GLY A 50 3.61 -13.20 -18.47
CA GLY A 50 3.50 -12.73 -19.86
C GLY A 50 2.60 -11.51 -20.11
N ARG A 51 2.18 -10.80 -19.05
CA ARG A 51 1.34 -9.60 -19.19
C ARG A 51 2.18 -8.45 -19.73
N GLU A 52 1.74 -7.85 -20.84
CA GLU A 52 2.38 -6.65 -21.34
C GLU A 52 2.23 -5.52 -20.33
N ALA A 53 3.34 -4.85 -20.04
CA ALA A 53 3.34 -3.68 -19.18
C ALA A 53 2.64 -2.53 -19.91
N ASN A 54 1.84 -1.75 -19.18
CA ASN A 54 1.27 -0.52 -19.72
C ASN A 54 2.38 0.42 -20.19
N SER A 55 2.08 1.20 -21.21
CA SER A 55 2.97 2.26 -21.66
C SER A 55 3.15 3.33 -20.56
N TRP A 56 4.26 4.05 -20.63
CA TRP A 56 4.53 5.17 -19.72
C TRP A 56 3.43 6.24 -19.80
N GLU A 57 2.92 6.50 -21.00
CA GLU A 57 1.86 7.47 -21.22
C GLU A 57 0.57 7.05 -20.50
N GLU A 58 0.15 5.80 -20.60
CA GLU A 58 -1.03 5.29 -19.89
C GLU A 58 -0.87 5.42 -18.37
N ILE A 59 0.30 5.04 -17.83
CA ILE A 59 0.59 5.11 -16.39
C ILE A 59 0.49 6.56 -15.88
N THR A 60 0.96 7.53 -16.66
CA THR A 60 1.02 8.93 -16.25
C THR A 60 -0.24 9.74 -16.59
N SER A 61 -1.07 9.27 -17.54
CA SER A 61 -2.20 10.05 -18.07
C SER A 61 -3.58 9.49 -17.71
N TYR A 62 -3.70 8.19 -17.39
CA TYR A 62 -4.98 7.53 -17.09
C TYR A 62 -5.06 7.16 -15.60
N ASN A 63 -5.55 8.07 -14.77
CA ASN A 63 -5.47 7.97 -13.32
C ASN A 63 -6.82 8.26 -12.63
N ASN A 64 -6.95 7.80 -11.39
CA ASN A 64 -8.04 8.20 -10.49
C ASN A 64 -7.45 9.04 -9.35
N TYR A 65 -7.59 10.37 -9.45
CA TYR A 65 -7.24 11.29 -8.38
C TYR A 65 -8.33 12.37 -8.28
N TYR A 66 -9.34 12.11 -7.45
CA TYR A 66 -10.62 12.82 -7.47
C TYR A 66 -10.54 14.29 -7.09
N GLU A 67 -9.55 14.65 -6.28
CA GLU A 67 -9.20 16.03 -5.94
C GLU A 67 -8.85 16.87 -7.18
N PHE A 68 -8.54 16.21 -8.29
CA PHE A 68 -8.22 16.82 -9.57
C PHE A 68 -9.28 16.62 -10.66
N GLY A 69 -10.40 15.95 -10.37
CA GLY A 69 -11.53 15.74 -11.28
C GLY A 69 -12.02 14.28 -11.32
N THR A 70 -13.12 14.03 -12.02
CA THR A 70 -13.76 12.71 -12.08
C THR A 70 -13.45 11.95 -13.38
N GLY A 71 -12.99 12.65 -14.41
CA GLY A 71 -12.46 12.06 -15.64
C GLY A 71 -11.11 11.39 -15.41
N LYS A 72 -10.78 10.38 -16.22
CA LYS A 72 -9.53 9.60 -16.08
C LYS A 72 -8.28 10.39 -16.49
N ASP A 73 -8.46 11.40 -17.32
CA ASP A 73 -7.44 12.33 -17.82
C ASP A 73 -7.40 13.65 -17.02
N ASP A 74 -8.36 13.87 -16.11
CA ASP A 74 -8.42 15.06 -15.28
C ASP A 74 -7.19 15.18 -14.35
N PRO A 75 -6.71 14.12 -13.66
CA PRO A 75 -5.48 14.18 -12.87
C PRO A 75 -4.28 14.63 -13.70
N TYR A 76 -4.12 14.14 -14.93
CA TYR A 76 -3.01 14.51 -15.81
C TYR A 76 -3.05 16.00 -16.17
N LYS A 77 -4.23 16.53 -16.50
CA LYS A 77 -4.42 17.94 -16.85
C LYS A 77 -4.24 18.88 -15.66
N ASN A 78 -4.63 18.43 -14.47
CA ASN A 78 -4.81 19.28 -13.29
C ASN A 78 -3.79 19.07 -12.17
N ALA A 79 -3.04 17.97 -12.09
CA ALA A 79 -2.15 17.71 -10.94
C ALA A 79 -1.04 18.77 -10.75
N ARG A 80 -0.69 19.52 -11.80
CA ARG A 80 0.33 20.60 -11.74
C ARG A 80 0.06 21.72 -10.74
N ARG A 81 -1.17 21.88 -10.25
CA ARG A 81 -1.50 22.84 -9.17
C ARG A 81 -1.15 22.32 -7.78
N LEU A 82 -0.85 21.04 -7.63
CA LEU A 82 -0.35 20.47 -6.38
C LEU A 82 1.10 20.89 -6.17
N LYS A 83 1.35 21.66 -5.12
CA LYS A 83 2.73 21.90 -4.65
C LYS A 83 3.15 20.72 -3.80
N ILE A 84 4.05 19.89 -4.34
CA ILE A 84 4.57 18.68 -3.68
C ILE A 84 5.84 18.92 -2.86
N ASP A 85 6.45 20.11 -2.98
CA ASP A 85 7.68 20.47 -2.29
C ASP A 85 7.61 21.95 -1.84
N PRO A 86 7.85 22.26 -0.55
CA PRO A 86 8.09 21.34 0.56
C PRO A 86 6.84 20.60 1.02
N TRP A 87 7.01 19.37 1.51
CA TRP A 87 5.96 18.56 2.12
C TRP A 87 6.33 18.17 3.55
N THR A 88 5.33 18.12 4.44
CA THR A 88 5.51 17.68 5.84
C THR A 88 4.66 16.44 6.09
N GLY A 89 5.31 15.31 6.38
CA GLY A 89 4.65 14.12 6.92
C GLY A 89 4.70 14.13 8.44
N VAL A 90 3.57 13.88 9.11
CA VAL A 90 3.51 13.74 10.56
C VAL A 90 3.49 12.25 10.91
N ILE A 91 4.44 11.82 11.73
CA ILE A 91 4.45 10.47 12.33
C ILE A 91 3.77 10.58 13.69
N VAL A 92 2.63 9.92 13.85
CA VAL A 92 1.90 9.88 15.13
C VAL A 92 2.13 8.52 15.79
N LYS A 93 2.57 8.51 17.05
CA LYS A 93 2.63 7.29 17.87
C LYS A 93 1.27 7.06 18.51
N SER A 94 0.65 5.92 18.24
CA SER A 94 -0.57 5.49 18.93
C SER A 94 -0.18 4.99 20.32
N GLY A 95 -0.70 5.64 21.37
CA GLY A 95 -0.49 5.22 22.75
C GLY A 95 -1.46 4.12 23.15
N VAL A 96 -0.94 2.90 23.29
CA VAL A 96 -1.51 1.84 24.15
C VAL A 96 -0.34 1.24 24.94
#